data_AF-A0A401YNK1-F1
#
_entry.id   AF-A0A401YNK1-F1
#
_cell.length_a   1.000
_cell.length_b   1.000
_cell.length_c   1.000
_cell.angle_alpha   90.00
_cell.angle_beta   90.00
_cell.angle_gamma   90.00
#
_symmetry.space_group_name_H-M   'P 1'
#
loop_
_entity.id
_entity.type
_entity.pdbx_description
1 polymer ?
#
loop_
_entity_poly.entity_id
_entity_poly.type
_entity_poly.pdbx_seq_one_letter_code
_entity_poly.pdbx_strand_id
1 'polypeptide(L)'
;MIEDLLARPLPVDGEGVPGLGYDLVDLGVCEGGPAFLHAGVAVLRSRFGAPRAVAVDGVTDPSLRDLPGPPLSDVLVGRAVEMYGWTVGRSWLGVGLLADDDCASGEGARPAAVRAPLHPVRPAGSSWAEDLAALTGWRRPPRIVDWEAAERALGLRLPDDYKQLAEVFGAGSFDDNLDLRVPGSRPEDDLDLIVANRDEFADPAPADSGPLRLLEWAGNGAGYSFSWLVEDPDPQRWPVCVRIDAWDPWERFDCSATEFVLGMLTDPRHPYTLARHFETHWFTSVEDVERARETFRDEYHPRF
;
A
#
# COMPACT_ATOMS: atom_id res chain seq x y z
N MET A 1 -1.66 21.39 -14.89
CA MET A 1 -0.54 21.29 -13.93
C MET A 1 -0.78 20.24 -12.86
N ILE A 2 -1.76 20.38 -11.96
CA ILE A 2 -2.02 19.34 -10.93
C ILE A 2 -2.46 18.00 -11.56
N GLU A 3 -3.36 18.02 -12.56
CA GLU A 3 -3.73 16.80 -13.29
C GLU A 3 -2.52 16.16 -13.98
N ASP A 4 -1.67 16.98 -14.61
CA ASP A 4 -0.46 16.49 -15.26
C ASP A 4 0.52 15.88 -14.24
N LEU A 5 0.61 16.46 -13.04
CA LEU A 5 1.40 15.94 -11.93
C LEU A 5 0.85 14.61 -11.42
N LEU A 6 -0.47 14.45 -11.34
CA LEU A 6 -1.13 13.21 -10.93
C LEU A 6 -1.03 12.10 -12.00
N ALA A 7 -0.97 12.48 -13.28
CA ALA A 7 -0.81 11.55 -14.40
C ALA A 7 0.62 11.04 -14.59
N ARG A 8 1.63 11.69 -13.99
CA ARG A 8 3.02 11.22 -14.03
C ARG A 8 3.17 9.90 -13.27
N PRO A 9 4.08 9.01 -13.71
CA PRO A 9 4.54 7.90 -12.87
C PRO A 9 5.06 8.43 -11.54
N LEU A 10 4.84 7.68 -10.45
CA LEU A 10 5.40 8.08 -9.16
C LEU A 10 6.94 8.08 -9.24
N PRO A 11 7.60 9.10 -8.68
CA PRO A 11 9.05 9.18 -8.69
C PRO A 11 9.64 7.97 -7.98
N VAL A 12 10.49 7.23 -8.71
CA VAL A 12 11.36 6.17 -8.23
C VAL A 12 12.74 6.81 -8.01
N ASP A 13 13.45 6.48 -6.93
CA ASP A 13 14.82 7.01 -6.74
C ASP A 13 15.75 6.60 -7.92
N GLY A 14 16.23 7.60 -8.68
CA GLY A 14 17.34 7.52 -9.67
C GLY A 14 17.02 8.19 -11.02
N GLU A 15 17.82 9.07 -11.64
CA GLU A 15 19.15 9.66 -11.40
C GLU A 15 19.05 11.19 -11.29
N GLY A 16 19.84 11.83 -10.43
CA GLY A 16 20.16 13.26 -10.58
C GLY A 16 20.15 14.12 -9.31
N VAL A 17 19.47 13.70 -8.24
CA VAL A 17 19.63 14.26 -6.88
C VAL A 17 19.36 13.13 -5.86
N PRO A 18 20.27 12.84 -4.91
CA PRO A 18 20.03 11.79 -3.91
C PRO A 18 18.94 12.20 -2.91
N GLY A 19 17.98 11.30 -2.70
CA GLY A 19 17.18 11.23 -1.48
C GLY A 19 15.75 11.75 -1.65
N LEU A 20 14.80 10.83 -1.47
CA LEU A 20 13.44 11.01 -0.96
C LEU A 20 12.29 10.82 -1.96
N GLY A 21 12.47 10.32 -3.18
CA GLY A 21 11.35 9.84 -4.03
C GLY A 21 10.09 10.71 -4.07
N TYR A 22 10.20 12.01 -4.37
CA TYR A 22 9.06 12.94 -4.50
C TYR A 22 9.23 13.86 -5.72
N ASP A 23 8.11 14.34 -6.27
CA ASP A 23 8.03 15.29 -7.38
C ASP A 23 7.59 16.64 -6.82
N LEU A 24 8.52 17.61 -6.76
CA LEU A 24 8.22 19.00 -6.43
C LEU A 24 8.14 19.82 -7.72
N VAL A 25 7.00 20.47 -7.93
CA VAL A 25 6.71 21.28 -9.11
C VAL A 25 6.41 22.71 -8.68
N ASP A 26 7.14 23.65 -9.26
CA ASP A 26 6.82 25.08 -9.19
C ASP A 26 5.58 25.36 -10.05
N LEU A 27 4.57 25.99 -9.46
CA LEU A 27 3.33 26.36 -10.15
C LEU A 27 3.41 27.74 -10.83
N GLY A 28 4.55 28.43 -10.70
CA GLY A 28 4.88 29.69 -11.36
C GLY A 28 4.55 30.95 -10.52
N VAL A 29 4.98 32.11 -11.03
CA VAL A 29 4.68 33.42 -10.44
C VAL A 29 3.26 33.82 -10.83
N CYS A 30 2.28 33.50 -9.98
CA CYS A 30 0.92 34.00 -10.13
C CYS A 30 0.81 35.35 -9.41
N GLU A 31 0.50 36.42 -10.15
CA GLU A 31 0.12 37.71 -9.53
C GLU A 31 -1.07 37.48 -8.57
N GLY A 32 -0.83 37.55 -7.26
CA GLY A 32 -1.88 37.36 -6.25
C GLY A 32 -1.50 36.61 -4.98
N GLY A 33 -0.32 35.98 -4.89
CA GLY A 33 0.19 35.41 -3.64
C GLY A 33 -0.81 34.47 -2.91
N PRO A 34 -1.06 34.65 -1.59
CA PRO A 34 -1.94 33.79 -0.78
C PRO A 34 -3.38 33.63 -1.31
N ALA A 35 -3.91 34.61 -2.03
CA ALA A 35 -5.27 34.54 -2.58
C ALA A 35 -5.41 33.43 -3.65
N PHE A 36 -4.35 33.19 -4.42
CA PHE A 36 -4.31 32.10 -5.40
C PHE A 36 -4.29 30.73 -4.72
N LEU A 37 -3.53 30.61 -3.62
CA LEU A 37 -3.49 29.37 -2.83
C LEU A 37 -4.88 29.01 -2.31
N HIS A 38 -5.59 29.95 -1.68
CA HIS A 38 -6.93 29.68 -1.14
C HIS A 38 -7.94 29.26 -2.21
N ALA A 39 -7.88 29.86 -3.41
CA ALA A 39 -8.73 29.45 -4.52
C ALA A 39 -8.39 28.04 -5.03
N GLY A 40 -7.10 27.72 -5.17
CA GLY A 40 -6.64 26.39 -5.57
C GLY A 40 -7.01 25.31 -4.55
N VAL A 41 -6.80 25.59 -3.27
CA VAL A 41 -7.19 24.69 -2.16
C VAL A 41 -8.70 24.48 -2.13
N ALA A 42 -9.52 25.51 -2.39
CA ALA A 42 -10.97 25.35 -2.46
C ALA A 42 -11.40 24.40 -3.58
N VAL A 43 -10.80 24.51 -4.78
CA VAL A 43 -11.06 23.60 -5.91
C VAL A 43 -10.66 22.17 -5.55
N LEU A 44 -9.47 21.98 -5.00
CA LEU A 44 -8.99 20.65 -4.60
C LEU A 44 -9.83 20.07 -3.47
N ARG A 45 -10.29 20.89 -2.53
CA ARG A 45 -11.20 20.47 -1.45
C ARG A 45 -12.53 19.96 -1.98
N SER A 46 -13.10 20.61 -2.99
CA SER A 46 -14.32 20.14 -3.64
C SER A 46 -14.15 18.79 -4.35
N ARG A 47 -12.93 18.46 -4.76
CA ARG A 47 -12.64 17.22 -5.51
C ARG A 47 -12.17 16.06 -4.63
N PHE A 48 -11.27 16.33 -3.69
CA PHE A 48 -10.56 15.33 -2.89
C PHE A 48 -10.95 15.36 -1.41
N GLY A 49 -11.94 16.18 -1.04
CA GLY A 49 -12.39 16.29 0.34
C GLY A 49 -11.52 17.23 1.19
N ALA A 50 -11.73 17.19 2.50
CA ALA A 50 -11.08 18.12 3.44
C ALA A 50 -9.54 17.93 3.42
N PRO A 51 -8.76 19.01 3.24
CA PRO A 51 -7.31 18.93 3.32
C PRO A 51 -6.83 18.71 4.76
N ARG A 52 -5.65 18.11 4.87
CA ARG A 52 -4.80 18.19 6.07
C ARG A 52 -3.92 19.43 6.00
N ALA A 53 -3.73 20.15 7.10
CA ALA A 53 -2.72 21.19 7.19
C ALA A 53 -1.33 20.55 7.33
N VAL A 54 -0.39 20.96 6.49
CA VAL A 54 0.94 20.36 6.35
C VAL A 54 2.00 21.33 6.88
N ALA A 55 1.86 22.60 6.52
CA ALA A 55 2.64 23.69 7.10
C ALA A 55 1.73 24.91 7.29
N VAL A 56 1.91 25.63 8.39
CA VAL A 56 1.20 26.88 8.69
C VAL A 56 2.21 27.84 9.29
N ASP A 57 2.27 29.07 8.77
CA ASP A 57 3.19 30.13 9.22
C ASP A 57 4.66 29.69 9.28
N GLY A 58 5.10 28.90 8.29
CA GLY A 58 6.48 28.39 8.23
C GLY A 58 6.74 27.17 9.12
N VAL A 59 5.75 26.71 9.89
CA VAL A 59 5.88 25.56 10.79
C VAL A 59 5.26 24.33 10.15
N THR A 60 6.09 23.33 9.86
CA THR A 60 5.68 22.03 9.33
C THR A 60 5.10 21.14 10.44
N ASP A 61 4.00 20.43 10.16
CA ASP A 61 3.37 19.48 11.09
C ASP A 61 4.36 18.33 11.40
N PRO A 62 4.78 18.16 12.67
CA PRO A 62 5.76 17.14 13.05
C PRO A 62 5.25 15.71 12.84
N SER A 63 3.93 15.50 12.85
CA SER A 63 3.33 14.17 12.62
C SER A 63 3.38 13.74 11.15
N LEU A 64 3.93 14.56 10.25
CA LEU A 64 4.30 14.12 8.89
C LEU A 64 5.48 13.15 8.87
N ARG A 65 6.30 13.11 9.94
CA ARG A 65 7.36 12.08 10.12
C ARG A 65 6.79 10.68 10.33
N ASP A 66 5.53 10.62 10.79
CA ASP A 66 4.83 9.38 11.11
C ASP A 66 4.03 8.83 9.92
N LEU A 67 3.98 9.58 8.80
CA LEU A 67 3.34 9.12 7.59
C LEU A 67 4.24 8.14 6.85
N PRO A 68 3.67 7.07 6.26
CA PRO A 68 4.43 6.20 5.39
C PRO A 68 4.86 6.96 4.12
N GLY A 69 6.01 6.59 3.55
CA GLY A 69 6.65 7.28 2.43
C GLY A 69 7.92 8.05 2.83
N PRO A 70 8.50 8.85 1.92
CA PRO A 70 9.68 9.65 2.23
C PRO A 70 9.37 10.69 3.32
N PRO A 71 10.32 11.04 4.21
CA PRO A 71 10.12 12.07 5.22
C PRO A 71 10.00 13.46 4.58
N LEU A 72 8.82 13.74 4.04
CA LEU A 72 8.44 15.04 3.45
C LEU A 72 8.58 16.17 4.46
N SER A 73 8.45 15.86 5.75
CA SER A 73 8.81 16.78 6.82
C SER A 73 10.24 17.32 6.64
N ASP A 74 11.22 16.48 6.34
CA ASP A 74 12.61 16.92 6.14
C ASP A 74 12.77 17.72 4.82
N VAL A 75 11.92 17.47 3.82
CA VAL A 75 11.89 18.23 2.56
C VAL A 75 11.29 19.62 2.74
N LEU A 76 10.26 19.74 3.58
CA LEU A 76 9.42 20.93 3.70
C LEU A 76 9.80 21.82 4.88
N VAL A 77 10.49 21.27 5.89
CA VAL A 77 10.97 22.02 7.06
C VAL A 77 11.86 23.19 6.62
N GLY A 78 11.51 24.39 7.09
CA GLY A 78 12.22 25.63 6.75
C GLY A 78 11.97 26.13 5.33
N ARG A 79 11.17 25.42 4.53
CA ARG A 79 10.85 25.76 3.13
C ARG A 79 9.38 26.05 2.91
N ALA A 80 8.46 25.35 3.57
CA ALA A 80 7.03 25.55 3.38
C ALA A 80 6.48 26.64 4.31
N VAL A 81 5.93 27.71 3.72
CA VAL A 81 5.26 28.80 4.45
C VAL A 81 3.85 28.39 4.83
N GLU A 82 3.08 27.88 3.87
CA GLU A 82 1.72 27.41 4.06
C GLU A 82 1.47 26.26 3.09
N MET A 83 1.00 25.11 3.55
CA MET A 83 0.77 23.96 2.67
C MET A 83 -0.37 23.09 3.17
N TYR A 84 -1.14 22.57 2.22
CA TYR A 84 -2.27 21.69 2.45
C TYR A 84 -2.09 20.39 1.68
N GLY A 85 -2.48 19.27 2.29
CA GLY A 85 -2.21 17.93 1.79
C GLY A 85 -3.47 17.09 1.65
N TRP A 86 -3.47 16.21 0.64
CA TRP A 86 -4.48 15.19 0.37
C TRP A 86 -3.82 13.85 0.10
N THR A 87 -4.55 12.78 0.42
CA THR A 87 -4.27 11.43 -0.09
C THR A 87 -5.05 11.23 -1.38
N VAL A 88 -4.35 11.03 -2.50
CA VAL A 88 -4.92 10.83 -3.83
C VAL A 88 -4.37 9.53 -4.41
N GLY A 89 -5.17 8.46 -4.32
CA GLY A 89 -4.73 7.10 -4.65
C GLY A 89 -3.50 6.69 -3.83
N ARG A 90 -2.47 6.14 -4.50
CA ARG A 90 -1.18 5.70 -3.91
C ARG A 90 -0.21 6.82 -3.55
N SER A 91 -0.67 8.07 -3.60
CA SER A 91 0.21 9.23 -3.47
C SER A 91 -0.37 10.30 -2.59
N TRP A 92 0.51 10.94 -1.86
CA TRP A 92 0.24 12.19 -1.18
C TRP A 92 0.43 13.35 -2.16
N LEU A 93 -0.51 14.29 -2.15
CA LEU A 93 -0.45 15.55 -2.89
C LEU A 93 -0.46 16.72 -1.90
N GLY A 94 0.59 17.52 -1.90
CA GLY A 94 0.69 18.79 -1.20
C GLY A 94 0.58 19.96 -2.18
N VAL A 95 -0.19 20.98 -1.84
CA VAL A 95 -0.25 22.24 -2.59
C VAL A 95 -0.13 23.39 -1.59
N GLY A 96 0.79 24.31 -1.86
CA GLY A 96 1.18 25.33 -0.89
C GLY A 96 2.08 26.42 -1.45
N LEU A 97 2.61 27.23 -0.55
CA LEU A 97 3.62 28.26 -0.77
C LEU A 97 4.94 27.80 -0.15
N LEU A 98 6.01 27.86 -0.94
CA LEU A 98 7.39 27.66 -0.47
C LEU A 98 8.10 29.01 -0.40
N ALA A 99 8.93 29.23 0.62
CA ALA A 99 9.83 30.35 0.71
C ALA A 99 10.89 30.26 -0.41
N ASP A 100 11.23 31.40 -1.02
CA ASP A 100 12.42 31.51 -1.84
C ASP A 100 13.69 31.43 -0.97
N ASP A 101 14.76 30.83 -1.51
CA ASP A 101 16.00 30.54 -0.78
C ASP A 101 16.66 31.80 -0.15
N ASP A 102 16.28 33.00 -0.60
CA ASP A 102 16.86 34.28 -0.17
C ASP A 102 16.01 35.07 0.85
N CYS A 103 14.83 34.59 1.28
CA CYS A 103 13.92 35.42 2.08
C CYS A 103 13.31 34.74 3.32
N ALA A 104 13.87 35.05 4.50
CA ALA A 104 13.37 34.60 5.80
C ALA A 104 12.07 35.31 6.26
N SER A 105 11.57 36.29 5.51
CA SER A 105 10.41 37.12 5.87
C SER A 105 9.10 36.74 5.16
N GLY A 106 9.10 35.76 4.26
CA GLY A 106 7.90 35.38 3.48
C GLY A 106 7.54 36.34 2.33
N GLU A 107 8.23 37.47 2.19
CA GLU A 107 8.17 38.33 1.00
C GLU A 107 8.96 37.67 -0.14
N GLY A 108 8.29 36.81 -0.90
CA GLY A 108 8.91 35.99 -1.95
C GLY A 108 8.46 34.53 -1.94
N ALA A 109 7.32 34.20 -1.33
CA ALA A 109 6.83 32.83 -1.35
C ALA A 109 6.24 32.47 -2.72
N ARG A 110 6.64 31.33 -3.28
CA ARG A 110 6.18 30.82 -4.58
C ARG A 110 5.18 29.66 -4.44
N PRO A 111 4.11 29.63 -5.24
CA PRO A 111 3.20 28.50 -5.30
C PRO A 111 3.90 27.23 -5.78
N ALA A 112 3.69 26.13 -5.07
CA ALA A 112 4.27 24.84 -5.40
C ALA A 112 3.29 23.69 -5.13
N ALA A 113 3.50 22.60 -5.85
CA ALA A 113 2.87 21.32 -5.58
C ALA A 113 3.95 20.26 -5.34
N VAL A 114 3.73 19.40 -4.35
CA VAL A 114 4.57 18.25 -4.07
C VAL A 114 3.72 17.00 -4.22
N ARG A 115 4.21 16.01 -4.95
CA ARG A 115 3.63 14.68 -4.99
C ARG A 115 4.64 13.67 -4.48
N ALA A 116 4.23 12.83 -3.56
CA ALA A 116 5.07 11.78 -3.01
C ALA A 116 4.27 10.47 -2.93
N PRO A 117 4.92 9.32 -3.02
CA PRO A 117 4.25 8.06 -2.80
C PRO A 117 3.90 7.90 -1.32
N LEU A 118 2.76 7.28 -1.01
CA LEU A 118 2.36 6.96 0.37
C LEU A 118 3.22 5.87 1.00
N HIS A 119 4.02 5.17 0.20
CA HIS A 119 4.99 4.18 0.66
C HIS A 119 6.28 4.39 -0.14
N PRO A 120 7.47 4.09 0.42
CA PRO A 120 8.73 4.27 -0.30
C PRO A 120 8.69 3.52 -1.63
N VAL A 121 8.81 4.25 -2.74
CA VAL A 121 8.96 3.66 -4.07
C VAL A 121 10.36 3.08 -4.16
N ARG A 122 10.43 1.74 -4.17
CA ARG A 122 11.68 0.99 -4.08
C ARG A 122 12.60 1.22 -5.28
N PRO A 123 13.93 1.18 -5.08
CA PRO A 123 14.89 1.14 -6.18
C PRO A 123 14.56 -0.01 -7.13
N ALA A 124 14.78 0.18 -8.43
CA ALA A 124 14.59 -0.88 -9.42
C ALA A 124 15.47 -2.09 -9.07
N GLY A 125 14.83 -3.23 -8.75
CA GLY A 125 15.50 -4.51 -8.52
C GLY A 125 15.38 -5.13 -7.12
N SER A 126 14.82 -4.43 -6.13
CA SER A 126 14.52 -5.02 -4.81
C SER A 126 13.08 -5.55 -4.76
N SER A 127 12.86 -6.83 -4.45
CA SER A 127 11.51 -7.42 -4.35
C SER A 127 10.95 -7.35 -2.92
N TRP A 128 9.69 -6.97 -2.75
CA TRP A 128 9.06 -6.97 -1.40
C TRP A 128 9.11 -8.35 -0.74
N ALA A 129 9.15 -9.41 -1.55
CA ALA A 129 9.34 -10.78 -1.10
C ALA A 129 10.70 -11.00 -0.40
N GLU A 130 11.79 -10.39 -0.89
CA GLU A 130 13.11 -10.45 -0.24
C GLU A 130 13.12 -9.76 1.12
N ASP A 131 12.45 -8.61 1.24
CA ASP A 131 12.32 -7.91 2.54
C ASP A 131 11.54 -8.74 3.54
N LEU A 132 10.41 -9.28 3.10
CA LEU A 132 9.61 -10.17 3.93
C LEU A 132 10.43 -11.40 4.35
N ALA A 133 11.26 -11.96 3.45
CA ALA A 133 12.12 -13.10 3.78
C ALA A 133 13.24 -12.71 4.75
N ALA A 134 13.79 -11.50 4.62
CA ALA A 134 14.75 -10.96 5.58
C ALA A 134 14.11 -10.76 6.96
N LEU A 135 12.94 -10.13 7.00
CA LEU A 135 12.17 -9.81 8.21
C LEU A 135 11.76 -11.06 8.99
N THR A 136 11.27 -12.08 8.29
CA THR A 136 10.81 -13.34 8.90
C THR A 136 11.92 -14.37 9.15
N GLY A 137 13.17 -14.05 8.74
CA GLY A 137 14.27 -15.01 8.77
C GLY A 137 14.11 -16.19 7.80
N TRP A 138 13.18 -16.12 6.84
CA TRP A 138 12.92 -17.16 5.87
C TRP A 138 14.12 -17.35 4.91
N ARG A 139 14.57 -18.60 4.75
CA ARG A 139 15.77 -18.96 3.96
C ARG A 139 15.59 -20.21 3.09
N ARG A 140 14.35 -20.56 2.73
CA ARG A 140 14.09 -21.72 1.86
C ARG A 140 14.39 -21.40 0.39
N PRO A 141 14.75 -22.40 -0.43
CA PRO A 141 14.88 -22.20 -1.86
C PRO A 141 13.52 -21.80 -2.46
N PRO A 142 13.50 -20.96 -3.51
CA PRO A 142 12.28 -20.61 -4.21
C PRO A 142 11.57 -21.86 -4.76
N ARG A 143 10.24 -21.77 -4.81
CA ARG A 143 9.34 -22.78 -5.32
C ARG A 143 9.03 -22.49 -6.79
N ILE A 144 8.67 -23.55 -7.50
CA ILE A 144 8.17 -23.44 -8.87
C ILE A 144 6.66 -23.49 -8.82
N VAL A 145 6.01 -22.46 -9.33
CA VAL A 145 4.56 -22.39 -9.49
C VAL A 145 4.25 -22.34 -10.98
N ASP A 146 3.29 -23.14 -11.42
CA ASP A 146 2.81 -23.10 -12.82
C ASP A 146 1.86 -21.90 -13.00
N TRP A 147 2.45 -20.71 -13.14
CA TRP A 147 1.69 -19.48 -13.32
C TRP A 147 0.83 -19.49 -14.58
N GLU A 148 1.27 -20.15 -15.64
CA GLU A 148 0.49 -20.24 -16.87
C GLU A 148 -0.78 -21.06 -16.65
N ALA A 149 -0.70 -22.16 -15.90
CA ALA A 149 -1.87 -22.93 -15.48
C ALA A 149 -2.80 -22.13 -14.58
N ALA A 150 -2.27 -21.46 -13.56
CA ALA A 150 -3.06 -20.65 -12.62
C ALA A 150 -3.80 -19.50 -13.33
N GLU A 151 -3.08 -18.70 -14.12
CA GLU A 151 -3.66 -17.57 -14.86
C GLU A 151 -4.69 -18.03 -15.90
N ARG A 152 -4.47 -19.19 -16.53
CA ARG A 152 -5.44 -19.78 -17.48
C ARG A 152 -6.71 -20.28 -16.78
N ALA A 153 -6.58 -20.88 -15.60
CA ALA A 153 -7.73 -21.35 -14.81
C ALA A 153 -8.58 -20.17 -14.32
N LEU A 154 -7.94 -19.09 -13.88
CA LEU A 154 -8.62 -17.87 -13.41
C LEU A 154 -9.15 -16.99 -14.55
N GLY A 155 -8.60 -17.13 -15.76
CA GLY A 155 -8.86 -16.21 -16.87
C GLY A 155 -8.35 -14.79 -16.60
N LEU A 156 -7.35 -14.65 -15.72
CA LEU A 156 -6.80 -13.40 -15.24
C LEU A 156 -5.27 -13.48 -15.20
N ARG A 157 -4.59 -12.37 -15.49
CA ARG A 157 -3.17 -12.22 -15.16
C ARG A 157 -3.06 -11.86 -13.67
N LEU A 158 -2.00 -12.32 -13.01
CA LEU A 158 -1.78 -12.05 -11.58
C LEU A 158 -0.65 -11.02 -11.38
N PRO A 159 -0.67 -10.26 -10.28
CA PRO A 159 0.38 -9.31 -9.96
C PRO A 159 1.76 -9.98 -9.83
N ASP A 160 2.78 -9.39 -10.46
CA ASP A 160 4.14 -9.98 -10.50
C ASP A 160 4.82 -10.01 -9.12
N ASP A 161 4.51 -9.05 -8.24
CA ASP A 161 5.03 -9.01 -6.87
C ASP A 161 4.49 -10.17 -6.03
N TYR A 162 3.22 -10.50 -6.20
CA TYR A 162 2.61 -11.66 -5.55
C TYR A 162 3.19 -12.98 -6.05
N LYS A 163 3.46 -13.10 -7.36
CA LYS A 163 4.11 -14.30 -7.90
C LYS A 163 5.47 -14.53 -7.23
N GLN A 164 6.26 -13.48 -7.08
CA GLN A 164 7.53 -13.53 -6.36
C GLN A 164 7.33 -13.91 -4.89
N LEU A 165 6.33 -13.35 -4.21
CA LEU A 165 6.00 -13.71 -2.83
C LEU A 165 5.68 -15.21 -2.69
N ALA A 166 4.81 -15.72 -3.54
CA ALA A 166 4.40 -17.12 -3.56
C ALA A 166 5.54 -18.07 -3.91
N GLU A 167 6.45 -17.68 -4.83
CA GLU A 167 7.66 -18.45 -5.12
C GLU A 167 8.62 -18.47 -3.94
N VAL A 168 8.78 -17.37 -3.19
CA VAL A 168 9.68 -17.30 -2.03
C VAL A 168 9.15 -18.09 -0.84
N PHE A 169 7.87 -17.92 -0.50
CA PHE A 169 7.28 -18.48 0.73
C PHE A 169 6.52 -19.79 0.48
N GLY A 170 5.75 -19.87 -0.61
CA GLY A 170 4.73 -20.88 -0.80
C GLY A 170 3.52 -20.70 0.10
N ALA A 171 2.62 -21.67 0.11
CA ALA A 171 1.48 -21.66 1.02
C ALA A 171 1.91 -21.81 2.48
N GLY A 172 1.31 -21.02 3.36
CA GLY A 172 1.68 -20.92 4.77
C GLY A 172 1.16 -19.65 5.40
N SER A 173 1.58 -19.37 6.62
CA SER A 173 1.06 -18.26 7.42
C SER A 173 2.14 -17.30 7.87
N PHE A 174 1.91 -16.00 7.72
CA PHE A 174 2.68 -14.95 8.41
C PHE A 174 2.13 -14.77 9.83
N ASP A 175 2.99 -14.92 10.83
CA ASP A 175 2.68 -14.83 12.27
C ASP A 175 1.43 -15.64 12.71
N ASP A 176 1.11 -16.71 12.00
CA ASP A 176 -0.12 -17.50 12.17
C ASP A 176 -1.43 -16.68 12.07
N ASN A 177 -1.38 -15.52 11.41
CA ASN A 177 -2.49 -14.56 11.28
C ASN A 177 -2.92 -14.29 9.83
N LEU A 178 -2.02 -14.49 8.86
CA LEU A 178 -2.31 -14.32 7.43
C LEU A 178 -1.82 -15.54 6.66
N ASP A 179 -2.77 -16.39 6.28
CA ASP A 179 -2.56 -17.58 5.48
C ASP A 179 -2.48 -17.19 4.00
N LEU A 180 -1.26 -17.20 3.46
CA LEU A 180 -0.97 -16.98 2.05
C LEU A 180 -1.47 -18.16 1.23
N ARG A 181 -2.39 -17.89 0.31
CA ARG A 181 -2.85 -18.86 -0.69
C ARG A 181 -1.85 -18.91 -1.83
N VAL A 182 -1.63 -20.08 -2.42
CA VAL A 182 -0.73 -20.26 -3.58
C VAL A 182 -1.37 -21.26 -4.55
N PRO A 183 -1.62 -20.87 -5.81
CA PRO A 183 -2.20 -21.77 -6.79
C PRO A 183 -1.44 -23.08 -6.94
N GLY A 184 -2.18 -24.19 -6.94
CA GLY A 184 -1.63 -25.52 -7.12
C GLY A 184 -0.88 -26.11 -5.91
N SER A 185 -0.85 -25.44 -4.74
CA SER A 185 -0.37 -26.08 -3.51
C SER A 185 -1.39 -27.08 -2.96
N ARG A 186 -2.63 -26.61 -2.71
CA ARG A 186 -3.80 -27.41 -2.33
C ARG A 186 -5.08 -26.77 -2.83
N PRO A 187 -6.19 -27.52 -3.00
CA PRO A 187 -7.47 -26.94 -3.37
C PRO A 187 -7.97 -25.85 -2.41
N GLU A 188 -7.75 -26.01 -1.10
CA GLU A 188 -8.13 -25.02 -0.08
C GLU A 188 -7.22 -23.78 -0.04
N ASP A 189 -6.02 -23.88 -0.62
CA ASP A 189 -5.02 -22.82 -0.70
C ASP A 189 -5.00 -22.17 -2.11
N ASP A 190 -5.99 -22.46 -2.97
CA ASP A 190 -6.07 -21.84 -4.29
C ASP A 190 -6.70 -20.44 -4.21
N LEU A 191 -6.48 -19.64 -5.26
CA LEU A 191 -7.08 -18.31 -5.35
C LEU A 191 -8.58 -18.42 -5.67
N ASP A 192 -9.42 -17.68 -4.93
CA ASP A 192 -10.87 -17.71 -5.13
C ASP A 192 -11.40 -16.37 -5.65
N LEU A 193 -12.22 -16.43 -6.70
CA LEU A 193 -12.84 -15.25 -7.29
C LEU A 193 -14.25 -15.10 -6.73
N ILE A 194 -14.42 -14.17 -5.82
CA ILE A 194 -15.70 -13.85 -5.20
C ILE A 194 -16.32 -12.61 -5.84
N VAL A 195 -17.64 -12.51 -5.74
CA VAL A 195 -18.41 -11.36 -6.20
C VAL A 195 -18.92 -10.61 -4.98
N ALA A 196 -18.64 -9.31 -4.91
CA ALA A 196 -19.10 -8.43 -3.84
C ALA A 196 -20.02 -7.34 -4.41
N ASN A 197 -21.04 -6.97 -3.65
CA ASN A 197 -21.88 -5.82 -3.99
C ASN A 197 -21.19 -4.52 -3.58
N ARG A 198 -21.54 -3.42 -4.24
CA ARG A 198 -20.92 -2.10 -4.01
C ARG A 198 -21.27 -1.53 -2.63
N ASP A 199 -22.41 -1.90 -2.08
CA ASP A 199 -22.87 -1.52 -0.74
C ASP A 199 -22.16 -2.29 0.39
N GLU A 200 -21.39 -3.32 0.06
CA GLU A 200 -20.51 -4.02 1.02
C GLU A 200 -19.20 -3.27 1.28
N PHE A 201 -18.96 -2.10 0.68
CA PHE A 201 -17.72 -1.32 0.86
C PHE A 201 -17.94 -0.13 1.79
N ALA A 202 -16.88 0.27 2.50
CA ALA A 202 -16.94 1.39 3.45
C ALA A 202 -17.33 2.73 2.80
N ASP A 203 -16.96 2.92 1.53
CA ASP A 203 -17.43 4.03 0.68
C ASP A 203 -18.19 3.46 -0.54
N PRO A 204 -19.52 3.30 -0.44
CA PRO A 204 -20.29 2.63 -1.47
C PRO A 204 -20.46 3.52 -2.70
N ALA A 205 -20.16 2.95 -3.88
CA ALA A 205 -20.46 3.58 -5.16
C ALA A 205 -21.99 3.69 -5.39
N PRO A 206 -22.46 4.51 -6.36
CA PRO A 206 -23.88 4.62 -6.68
C PRO A 206 -24.52 3.25 -7.00
N ALA A 207 -25.78 3.06 -6.58
CA ALA A 207 -26.50 1.79 -6.65
C ALA A 207 -26.62 1.17 -8.06
N ASP A 208 -26.49 1.99 -9.10
CA ASP A 208 -26.55 1.54 -10.50
C ASP A 208 -25.24 0.91 -11.00
N SER A 209 -24.20 0.90 -10.15
CA SER A 209 -22.91 0.29 -10.46
C SER A 209 -23.02 -1.24 -10.32
N GLY A 210 -22.61 -1.96 -11.35
CA GLY A 210 -22.57 -3.43 -11.33
C GLY A 210 -21.67 -4.01 -10.21
N PRO A 211 -21.80 -5.31 -9.93
CA PRO A 211 -21.06 -5.97 -8.87
C PRO A 211 -19.56 -5.94 -9.12
N LEU A 212 -18.80 -6.08 -8.03
CA LEU A 212 -17.35 -6.11 -8.02
C LEU A 212 -16.80 -7.52 -7.99
N ARG A 213 -15.60 -7.67 -8.54
CA ARG A 213 -14.84 -8.93 -8.57
C ARG A 213 -13.67 -8.80 -7.62
N LEU A 214 -13.64 -9.65 -6.61
CA LEU A 214 -12.56 -9.73 -5.63
C LEU A 214 -11.85 -11.08 -5.80
N LEU A 215 -10.53 -11.05 -5.94
CA LEU A 215 -9.71 -12.26 -6.04
C LEU A 215 -8.98 -12.45 -4.71
N GLU A 216 -9.41 -13.42 -3.91
CA GLU A 216 -8.89 -13.69 -2.58
C GLU A 216 -7.53 -14.39 -2.64
N TRP A 217 -6.51 -13.75 -2.07
CA TRP A 217 -5.11 -14.19 -2.14
C TRP A 217 -4.49 -14.52 -0.79
N ALA A 218 -5.14 -14.11 0.29
CA ALA A 218 -4.86 -14.61 1.62
C ALA A 218 -6.14 -14.60 2.46
N GLY A 219 -6.11 -15.36 3.55
CA GLY A 219 -7.18 -15.33 4.55
C GLY A 219 -6.65 -15.79 5.89
N ASN A 220 -7.56 -16.14 6.80
CA ASN A 220 -7.19 -16.97 7.95
C ASN A 220 -8.39 -17.77 8.45
N GLY A 221 -8.14 -18.72 9.36
CA GLY A 221 -9.18 -19.53 9.99
C GLY A 221 -10.21 -18.75 10.83
N ALA A 222 -9.97 -17.47 11.12
CA ALA A 222 -10.91 -16.60 11.82
C ALA A 222 -11.89 -15.89 10.87
N GLY A 223 -11.79 -16.10 9.56
CA GLY A 223 -12.69 -15.54 8.55
C GLY A 223 -12.20 -14.24 7.92
N TYR A 224 -10.92 -13.88 8.12
CA TYR A 224 -10.36 -12.70 7.48
C TYR A 224 -10.15 -13.02 6.01
N SER A 225 -10.52 -12.08 5.15
CA SER A 225 -10.33 -12.17 3.70
C SER A 225 -9.45 -11.01 3.25
N PHE A 226 -8.38 -11.34 2.53
CA PHE A 226 -7.52 -10.39 1.84
C PHE A 226 -7.60 -10.66 0.34
N SER A 227 -8.13 -9.69 -0.40
CA SER A 227 -8.48 -9.85 -1.80
C SER A 227 -7.91 -8.71 -2.64
N TRP A 228 -7.72 -8.93 -3.93
CA TRP A 228 -7.54 -7.85 -4.89
C TRP A 228 -8.87 -7.44 -5.48
N LEU A 229 -9.08 -6.15 -5.67
CA LEU A 229 -10.18 -5.67 -6.50
C LEU A 229 -9.79 -5.67 -7.97
N VAL A 230 -10.43 -6.54 -8.76
CA VAL A 230 -10.16 -6.70 -10.18
C VAL A 230 -10.91 -5.63 -10.96
N GLU A 231 -10.34 -4.42 -11.00
CA GLU A 231 -10.95 -3.24 -11.63
C GLU A 231 -10.13 -2.60 -12.76
N ASP A 232 -8.86 -2.98 -12.92
CA ASP A 232 -7.97 -2.49 -13.99
C ASP A 232 -7.51 -3.67 -14.88
N PRO A 233 -7.34 -3.50 -16.21
CA PRO A 233 -6.71 -4.53 -17.05
C PRO A 233 -5.27 -4.87 -16.65
N ASP A 234 -4.54 -3.93 -16.04
CA ASP A 234 -3.21 -4.12 -15.51
C ASP A 234 -3.28 -4.65 -14.06
N PRO A 235 -2.88 -5.91 -13.80
CA PRO A 235 -2.94 -6.50 -12.46
C PRO A 235 -2.04 -5.77 -11.46
N GLN A 236 -1.01 -5.05 -11.90
CA GLN A 236 -0.13 -4.28 -11.01
C GLN A 236 -0.84 -3.10 -10.32
N ARG A 237 -2.05 -2.76 -10.76
CA ARG A 237 -2.85 -1.64 -10.26
C ARG A 237 -4.01 -2.07 -9.39
N TRP A 238 -4.22 -3.38 -9.19
CA TRP A 238 -5.29 -3.85 -8.35
C TRP A 238 -5.02 -3.48 -6.89
N PRO A 239 -5.93 -2.75 -6.22
CA PRO A 239 -5.82 -2.44 -4.82
C PRO A 239 -6.11 -3.69 -3.98
N VAL A 240 -5.64 -3.70 -2.74
CA VAL A 240 -6.03 -4.70 -1.75
C VAL A 240 -7.35 -4.29 -1.10
N CYS A 241 -8.25 -5.24 -0.92
CA CYS A 241 -9.47 -5.11 -0.13
C CYS A 241 -9.43 -6.12 1.00
N VAL A 242 -9.74 -5.65 2.21
CA VAL A 242 -9.69 -6.48 3.43
C VAL A 242 -11.04 -6.48 4.11
N ARG A 243 -11.41 -7.63 4.66
CA ARG A 243 -12.59 -7.80 5.49
C ARG A 243 -12.27 -8.78 6.62
N ILE A 244 -12.51 -8.37 7.86
CA ILE A 244 -12.24 -9.17 9.07
C ILE A 244 -13.40 -10.11 9.39
N ASP A 245 -14.62 -9.59 9.26
CA ASP A 245 -15.85 -10.33 9.49
C ASP A 245 -16.80 -10.15 8.29
N ALA A 246 -17.60 -11.16 7.96
CA ALA A 246 -18.57 -11.11 6.87
C ALA A 246 -19.59 -9.96 7.01
N TRP A 247 -19.80 -9.43 8.22
CA TRP A 247 -20.67 -8.29 8.49
C TRP A 247 -19.96 -6.93 8.38
N ASP A 248 -18.62 -6.92 8.35
CA ASP A 248 -17.85 -5.69 8.19
C ASP A 248 -17.77 -5.28 6.71
N PRO A 249 -17.77 -3.96 6.44
CA PRO A 249 -17.55 -3.49 5.09
C PRO A 249 -16.14 -3.81 4.62
N TRP A 250 -15.98 -4.04 3.32
CA TRP A 250 -14.67 -4.09 2.67
C TRP A 250 -13.95 -2.75 2.82
N GLU A 251 -12.75 -2.80 3.35
CA GLU A 251 -11.82 -1.70 3.42
C GLU A 251 -10.83 -1.76 2.26
N ARG A 252 -10.67 -0.66 1.54
CA ARG A 252 -9.80 -0.56 0.37
C ARG A 252 -8.45 0.04 0.75
N PHE A 253 -7.39 -0.58 0.28
CA PHE A 253 -6.00 -0.15 0.39
C PHE A 253 -5.39 -0.05 -1.00
N ASP A 254 -5.01 1.16 -1.40
CA ASP A 254 -4.35 1.40 -2.69
C ASP A 254 -2.86 1.03 -2.61
N CYS A 255 -2.60 -0.26 -2.42
CA CYS A 255 -1.26 -0.83 -2.35
C CYS A 255 -1.24 -2.24 -2.99
N SER A 256 -0.04 -2.76 -3.21
CA SER A 256 0.13 -4.15 -3.64
C SER A 256 -0.05 -5.13 -2.47
N ALA A 257 -0.27 -6.42 -2.75
CA ALA A 257 -0.40 -7.44 -1.68
C ALA A 257 0.85 -7.52 -0.82
N THR A 258 2.02 -7.46 -1.46
CA THR A 258 3.30 -7.56 -0.74
C THR A 258 3.59 -6.34 0.13
N GLU A 259 3.26 -5.14 -0.35
CA GLU A 259 3.34 -3.88 0.41
C GLU A 259 2.36 -3.87 1.59
N PHE A 260 1.14 -4.40 1.39
CA PHE A 260 0.17 -4.57 2.47
C PHE A 260 0.73 -5.49 3.57
N VAL A 261 1.26 -6.65 3.21
CA VAL A 261 1.85 -7.59 4.19
C VAL A 261 3.03 -6.94 4.92
N LEU A 262 3.93 -6.24 4.22
CA LEU A 262 5.04 -5.57 4.90
C LEU A 262 4.55 -4.49 5.87
N GLY A 263 3.61 -3.64 5.46
CA GLY A 263 3.01 -2.62 6.33
C GLY A 263 2.33 -3.25 7.55
N MET A 264 1.58 -4.32 7.34
CA MET A 264 0.94 -5.10 8.39
C MET A 264 1.96 -5.61 9.42
N LEU A 265 3.11 -6.12 8.97
CA LEU A 265 4.15 -6.63 9.88
C LEU A 265 4.99 -5.53 10.52
N THR A 266 5.25 -4.41 9.85
CA THR A 266 6.29 -3.45 10.29
C THR A 266 5.79 -2.11 10.80
N ASP A 267 4.58 -1.68 10.43
CA ASP A 267 4.05 -0.37 10.82
C ASP A 267 3.06 -0.52 12.00
N PRO A 268 3.43 -0.06 13.22
CA PRO A 268 2.53 -0.07 14.36
C PRO A 268 1.26 0.77 14.16
N ARG A 269 1.16 1.62 13.14
CA ARG A 269 -0.03 2.43 12.87
C ARG A 269 -0.93 1.81 11.81
N HIS A 270 -0.50 0.73 11.16
CA HIS A 270 -1.33 0.03 10.20
C HIS A 270 -2.63 -0.46 10.88
N PRO A 271 -3.82 -0.30 10.26
CA PRO A 271 -5.09 -0.69 10.90
C PRO A 271 -5.13 -2.18 11.27
N TYR A 272 -4.39 -2.99 10.52
CA TYR A 272 -4.25 -4.44 10.69
C TYR A 272 -2.89 -4.83 11.31
N THR A 273 -2.21 -3.91 12.00
CA THR A 273 -0.83 -4.10 12.49
C THR A 273 -0.65 -5.37 13.31
N LEU A 274 0.39 -6.15 12.96
CA LEU A 274 0.98 -7.20 13.79
C LEU A 274 2.23 -6.71 14.54
N ALA A 275 2.84 -5.60 14.10
CA ALA A 275 4.00 -4.98 14.75
C ALA A 275 3.81 -4.63 16.24
N ARG A 276 2.56 -4.41 16.68
CA ARG A 276 2.23 -4.16 18.11
C ARG A 276 2.12 -5.44 18.93
N HIS A 277 1.92 -6.57 18.28
CA HIS A 277 1.64 -7.86 18.90
C HIS A 277 2.87 -8.74 18.98
N PHE A 278 3.80 -8.60 18.03
CA PHE A 278 5.01 -9.40 17.94
C PHE A 278 6.25 -8.51 17.78
N GLU A 279 7.28 -8.77 18.58
CA GLU A 279 8.59 -8.12 18.46
C GLU A 279 9.42 -8.69 17.31
N THR A 280 9.09 -9.91 16.89
CA THR A 280 9.73 -10.64 15.79
C THR A 280 8.67 -11.32 14.96
N HIS A 281 8.82 -11.31 13.63
CA HIS A 281 7.89 -11.93 12.71
C HIS A 281 8.43 -13.25 12.17
N TRP A 282 7.53 -14.16 11.81
CA TRP A 282 7.90 -15.46 11.25
C TRP A 282 6.93 -15.89 10.15
N PHE A 283 7.34 -16.91 9.41
CA PHE A 283 6.48 -17.58 8.44
C PHE A 283 6.45 -19.08 8.74
N THR A 284 5.24 -19.64 8.87
CA THR A 284 5.00 -21.05 9.10
C THR A 284 4.51 -21.67 7.80
N SER A 285 5.32 -22.49 7.11
CA SER A 285 4.83 -23.12 5.89
C SER A 285 3.88 -24.27 6.19
N VAL A 286 3.00 -24.52 5.22
CA VAL A 286 2.04 -25.60 5.27
C VAL A 286 2.71 -26.97 5.51
N GLU A 287 3.90 -27.22 4.97
CA GLU A 287 4.62 -28.48 5.20
C GLU A 287 5.15 -28.61 6.64
N ASP A 288 5.52 -27.48 7.27
CA ASP A 288 5.95 -27.47 8.67
C ASP A 288 4.78 -27.77 9.60
N VAL A 289 3.59 -27.21 9.31
CA VAL A 289 2.35 -27.54 10.03
C VAL A 289 2.00 -29.02 9.90
N GLU A 290 2.08 -29.60 8.70
CA GLU A 290 1.82 -31.02 8.48
C GLU A 290 2.79 -31.92 9.24
N ARG A 291 4.09 -31.62 9.16
CA ARG A 291 5.12 -32.37 9.86
C ARG A 291 4.89 -32.35 11.37
N ALA A 292 4.54 -31.19 11.92
CA ALA A 292 4.21 -31.06 13.33
C ALA A 292 2.95 -31.89 13.70
N ARG A 293 1.91 -31.85 12.86
CA ARG A 293 0.68 -32.64 13.06
C ARG A 293 0.92 -34.15 12.99
N GLU A 294 1.77 -34.61 12.07
CA GLU A 294 2.14 -36.02 11.96
C GLU A 294 2.95 -36.48 13.17
N THR A 295 3.93 -35.68 13.60
CA THR A 295 4.72 -35.96 14.81
C THR A 295 3.83 -36.07 16.05
N PHE A 296 2.90 -35.12 16.22
CA PHE A 296 1.92 -35.16 17.31
C PHE A 296 1.00 -36.39 17.22
N ARG A 297 0.53 -36.75 16.02
CA ARG A 297 -0.31 -37.93 15.81
C ARG A 297 0.44 -39.21 16.18
N ASP A 298 1.70 -39.35 15.79
CA ASP A 298 2.50 -40.54 16.07
C ASP A 298 2.82 -40.67 17.57
N GLU A 299 3.01 -39.54 18.26
CA GLU A 299 3.28 -39.52 19.71
C GLU A 299 2.05 -39.89 20.55
N TYR A 300 0.85 -39.43 20.16
CA TYR A 300 -0.36 -39.58 20.97
C TYR A 300 -1.38 -40.61 20.44
N HIS A 301 -1.25 -41.03 19.18
CA HIS A 301 -2.09 -42.04 18.53
C HIS A 301 -1.26 -42.94 17.60
N PRO A 302 -0.33 -43.75 18.15
CA PRO A 302 0.49 -44.65 17.35
C PRO A 302 -0.39 -45.62 16.57
N ARG A 303 -0.08 -45.80 15.28
CA ARG A 303 -0.76 -46.81 14.45
C ARG A 303 -0.46 -48.20 15.03
N PHE A 304 -1.48 -48.87 15.55
CA PHE A 304 -1.43 -50.28 15.97
C PHE A 304 -1.42 -51.22 14.78
#